data_AF-A0A210PM72-F1
#
_entry.id   AF-A0A210PM72-F1
#
_cell.length_a   1.000
_cell.length_b   1.000
_cell.length_c   1.000
_cell.angle_alpha   90.00
_cell.angle_beta   90.00
_cell.angle_gamma   90.00
#
_symmetry.space_group_name_H-M   'P 1'
#
loop_
_entity.id
_entity.type
_entity.pdbx_description
1 polymer ?
#
loop_
_entity_poly.entity_id
_entity_poly.type
_entity_poly.pdbx_seq_one_letter_code
_entity_poly.pdbx_strand_id
1 'polypeptide(L)'
;MESDLIKSLEPRLIIDFLYEQEVITLDEHGTLNDDTNIPRNDRRRQLLEYIKTRGEKAFSLFKEAVASKPELSELSNQLKGTQIYRTGSPRKRRKTRGDEPYKRPRKSQASKQYKRMRKETKRLAAMTVVPKPLSSERKHIKYVEKAFDKLADMYNNGQHIQFAVECEKLKADRHDCADTLFTVAYMQILFAQQKLDCTSEENLLALSKSLVPKTKDPMYSQLLLLSPLTRRYILQRRFGKFKDINDEGIMIVESNPLHCTGRGAAWVYYNEGRSNALQLDLITDKNEGESQPEEIIRERTLRSYNRSLQHFNEDKGHDRTYGAAYVKFQLVVLLLRCGCNGLSMGRKISLQKKDAKVADDIMKRYEESNSIFCPILEMYFSIANCDRMFRKSLPQDALRYAERALELAKDNMREYVQSIQNRIDFLRRNTFQFTKPMLTEEDTSTELPY
;
A
#
# COMPACT_ATOMS: atom_id res chain seq x y z
N MET A 1 -17.11 0.29 44.46
CA MET A 1 -17.27 0.81 43.08
C MET A 1 -16.58 -0.10 42.08
N GLU A 2 -15.27 -0.36 42.19
CA GLU A 2 -14.56 -1.30 41.31
C GLU A 2 -15.14 -2.73 41.33
N SER A 3 -15.57 -3.24 42.49
CA SER A 3 -16.08 -4.63 42.60
C SER A 3 -17.38 -4.90 41.84
N ASP A 4 -18.24 -3.89 41.66
CA ASP A 4 -19.56 -4.07 41.03
C ASP A 4 -19.49 -3.81 39.53
N LEU A 5 -18.67 -2.82 39.12
CA LEU A 5 -18.27 -2.57 37.72
C LEU A 5 -17.59 -3.80 37.09
N ILE A 6 -16.75 -4.51 37.86
CA ILE A 6 -16.07 -5.74 37.41
C ILE A 6 -17.06 -6.92 37.29
N LYS A 7 -18.22 -6.92 37.94
CA LYS A 7 -19.13 -8.08 37.89
C LYS A 7 -20.04 -8.05 36.66
N SER A 8 -20.50 -6.87 36.26
CA SER A 8 -21.49 -6.67 35.19
C SER A 8 -20.90 -6.43 33.79
N LEU A 9 -19.61 -6.09 33.69
CA LEU A 9 -18.97 -5.84 32.39
C LEU A 9 -18.79 -7.14 31.57
N GLU A 10 -19.25 -7.18 30.32
CA GLU A 10 -18.82 -8.19 29.35
C GLU A 10 -17.87 -7.55 28.33
N PRO A 11 -16.54 -7.74 28.44
CA PRO A 11 -15.57 -7.08 27.58
C PRO A 11 -15.84 -7.32 26.09
N ARG A 12 -16.23 -8.55 25.70
CA ARG A 12 -16.45 -8.91 24.29
C ARG A 12 -17.50 -8.07 23.58
N LEU A 13 -18.46 -7.51 24.32
CA LEU A 13 -19.51 -6.69 23.71
C LEU A 13 -19.02 -5.31 23.26
N ILE A 14 -17.88 -4.85 23.77
CA ILE A 14 -17.41 -3.47 23.56
C ILE A 14 -15.95 -3.39 23.08
N ILE A 15 -15.17 -4.48 23.15
CA ILE A 15 -13.75 -4.51 22.76
C ILE A 15 -13.55 -4.09 21.30
N ASP A 16 -14.38 -4.57 20.37
CA ASP A 16 -14.27 -4.19 18.95
C ASP A 16 -14.45 -2.69 18.75
N PHE A 17 -15.46 -2.10 19.40
CA PHE A 17 -15.69 -0.66 19.37
C PHE A 17 -14.49 0.10 19.95
N LEU A 18 -13.95 -0.35 21.08
CA LEU A 18 -12.79 0.30 21.71
C LEU A 18 -11.53 0.20 20.84
N TYR A 19 -11.35 -0.90 20.11
CA TYR A 19 -10.27 -1.06 19.14
C TYR A 19 -10.45 -0.14 17.93
N GLU A 20 -11.66 -0.09 17.36
CA GLU A 20 -12.01 0.82 16.25
C GLU A 20 -11.80 2.30 16.60
N GLN A 21 -12.02 2.67 17.87
CA GLN A 21 -11.82 4.03 18.37
C GLN A 21 -10.40 4.30 18.89
N GLU A 22 -9.45 3.38 18.67
CA GLU A 22 -8.04 3.46 19.12
C GLU A 22 -7.88 3.62 20.66
N VAL A 23 -8.85 3.12 21.43
CA VAL A 23 -8.79 3.09 22.89
C VAL A 23 -7.97 1.90 23.39
N ILE A 24 -7.88 0.81 22.62
CA ILE A 24 -7.01 -0.34 22.90
C ILE A 24 -6.19 -0.69 21.66
N THR A 25 -4.99 -1.26 21.85
CA THR A 25 -4.10 -1.68 20.76
C THR A 25 -4.53 -3.03 20.16
N LEU A 26 -3.91 -3.43 19.05
CA LEU A 26 -4.16 -4.75 18.45
C LEU A 26 -3.76 -5.89 19.39
N ASP A 27 -2.63 -5.75 20.09
CA ASP A 27 -2.16 -6.78 21.03
C ASP A 27 -3.13 -6.89 22.22
N GLU A 28 -3.66 -5.78 22.71
CA GLU A 28 -4.65 -5.75 23.79
C GLU A 28 -6.01 -6.30 23.32
N HIS A 29 -6.43 -5.97 22.09
CA HIS A 29 -7.64 -6.52 21.48
C HIS A 29 -7.53 -8.04 21.36
N GLY A 30 -6.43 -8.57 20.81
CA GLY A 30 -6.18 -10.01 20.74
C GLY A 30 -6.13 -10.66 22.12
N THR A 31 -5.43 -10.05 23.09
CA THR A 31 -5.37 -10.54 24.48
C THR A 31 -6.76 -10.63 25.11
N LEU A 32 -7.60 -9.61 24.91
CA LEU A 32 -8.91 -9.54 25.55
C LEU A 32 -9.99 -10.37 24.82
N ASN A 33 -9.85 -10.60 23.51
CA ASN A 33 -10.85 -11.27 22.68
C ASN A 33 -10.56 -12.77 22.48
N ASP A 34 -9.31 -13.10 22.13
CA ASP A 34 -8.91 -14.38 21.55
C ASP A 34 -8.20 -15.30 22.54
N ASP A 35 -7.62 -14.78 23.62
CA ASP A 35 -6.98 -15.62 24.64
C ASP A 35 -8.02 -16.29 25.55
N THR A 36 -8.45 -17.49 25.13
CA THR A 36 -9.37 -18.34 25.89
C THR A 36 -8.82 -18.79 27.24
N ASN A 37 -7.51 -18.62 27.50
CA ASN A 37 -6.88 -19.01 28.75
C ASN A 37 -7.00 -17.94 29.86
N ILE A 38 -7.45 -16.72 29.54
CA ILE A 38 -7.58 -15.66 30.56
C ILE A 38 -8.98 -15.71 31.18
N PRO A 39 -9.08 -15.91 32.52
CA PRO A 39 -10.35 -15.88 33.23
C PRO A 39 -11.12 -14.60 32.93
N ARG A 40 -12.45 -14.71 32.81
CA ARG A 40 -13.36 -13.59 32.48
C ARG A 40 -13.14 -12.38 33.39
N ASN A 41 -12.90 -12.61 34.68
CA ASN A 41 -12.64 -11.54 35.66
C ASN A 41 -11.33 -10.79 35.41
N ASP A 42 -10.29 -11.48 34.94
CA ASP A 42 -9.00 -10.86 34.68
C ASP A 42 -9.00 -10.05 33.39
N ARG A 43 -9.74 -10.51 32.36
CA ARG A 43 -9.99 -9.71 31.15
C ARG A 43 -10.71 -8.39 31.46
N ARG A 44 -11.68 -8.42 32.37
CA ARG A 44 -12.39 -7.21 32.82
C ARG A 44 -11.45 -6.24 33.54
N ARG A 45 -10.62 -6.74 34.44
CA ARG A 45 -9.63 -5.93 35.16
C ARG A 45 -8.61 -5.30 34.20
N GLN A 46 -8.06 -6.09 33.28
CA GLN A 46 -7.12 -5.61 32.27
C GLN A 46 -7.75 -4.51 31.39
N LEU A 47 -8.97 -4.72 30.90
CA LEU A 47 -9.67 -3.70 30.12
C LEU A 47 -9.88 -2.39 30.90
N LEU A 48 -10.30 -2.47 32.16
CA LEU A 48 -10.48 -1.28 33.00
C LEU A 48 -9.15 -0.57 33.27
N GLU A 49 -8.06 -1.31 33.46
CA GLU A 49 -6.72 -0.73 33.65
C GLU A 49 -6.21 -0.03 32.37
N TYR A 50 -6.46 -0.61 31.19
CA TYR A 50 -6.17 0.02 29.90
C TYR A 50 -6.95 1.33 29.70
N ILE A 51 -8.23 1.35 30.06
CA ILE A 51 -9.05 2.56 29.97
C ILE A 51 -8.54 3.64 30.93
N LYS A 52 -8.19 3.22 32.16
CA LYS A 52 -7.69 4.11 33.21
C LYS A 52 -6.36 4.77 32.84
N THR A 53 -5.41 3.99 32.31
CA THR A 53 -4.09 4.47 31.90
C THR A 53 -4.15 5.45 30.71
N ARG A 54 -5.19 5.38 29.88
CA ARG A 54 -5.37 6.23 28.69
C ARG A 54 -6.20 7.51 28.92
N GLY A 55 -6.68 7.72 30.14
CA GLY A 55 -7.27 8.97 30.57
C GLY A 55 -8.70 9.25 30.08
N GLU A 56 -9.14 10.50 30.22
CA GLU A 56 -10.56 10.91 30.14
C GLU A 56 -11.22 10.63 28.77
N LYS A 57 -10.45 10.74 27.68
CA LYS A 57 -10.96 10.45 26.33
C LYS A 57 -11.30 8.96 26.18
N ALA A 58 -10.41 8.08 26.63
CA ALA A 58 -10.63 6.64 26.64
C ALA A 58 -11.84 6.26 27.50
N PHE A 59 -11.96 6.87 28.68
CA PHE A 59 -13.12 6.64 29.56
C PHE A 59 -14.45 7.14 28.96
N SER A 60 -14.42 8.26 28.23
CA SER A 60 -15.60 8.78 27.54
C SER A 60 -16.08 7.84 26.43
N LEU A 61 -15.15 7.34 25.62
CA LEU A 61 -15.43 6.36 24.56
C LEU A 61 -15.88 5.01 25.16
N PHE A 62 -15.34 4.60 26.30
CA PHE A 62 -15.84 3.44 27.04
C PHE A 62 -17.29 3.61 27.49
N LYS A 63 -17.67 4.76 28.05
CA LYS A 63 -19.08 5.02 28.41
C LYS A 63 -20.00 4.99 27.20
N GLU A 64 -19.54 5.52 26.05
CA GLU A 64 -20.28 5.46 24.80
C GLU A 64 -20.47 4.01 24.33
N ALA A 65 -19.40 3.21 24.35
CA ALA A 65 -19.45 1.80 24.00
C ALA A 65 -20.46 1.03 24.88
N VAL A 66 -20.40 1.24 26.19
CA VAL A 66 -21.31 0.62 27.17
C VAL A 66 -22.76 1.07 26.94
N ALA A 67 -22.99 2.36 26.66
CA ALA A 67 -24.34 2.89 26.39
C ALA A 67 -24.94 2.39 25.06
N SER A 68 -24.09 1.99 24.10
CA SER A 68 -24.52 1.47 22.80
C SER A 68 -25.05 0.02 22.84
N LYS A 69 -24.85 -0.70 23.95
CA LYS A 69 -25.20 -2.11 24.09
C LYS A 69 -26.36 -2.29 25.08
N PRO A 70 -27.55 -2.74 24.62
CA PRO A 70 -28.71 -2.96 25.49
C PRO A 70 -28.42 -3.89 26.69
N GLU A 71 -27.56 -4.89 26.47
CA GLU A 71 -27.13 -5.88 27.45
C GLU A 71 -26.32 -5.28 28.62
N LEU A 72 -25.79 -4.06 28.43
CA LEU A 72 -25.03 -3.33 29.43
C LEU A 72 -25.80 -2.11 29.97
N SER A 73 -27.12 -2.06 29.80
CA SER A 73 -27.97 -0.94 30.22
C SER A 73 -27.90 -0.65 31.73
N GLU A 74 -27.81 -1.68 32.58
CA GLU A 74 -27.62 -1.54 34.02
C GLU A 74 -26.26 -0.89 34.35
N LEU A 75 -25.19 -1.34 33.68
CA LEU A 75 -23.85 -0.78 33.81
C LEU A 75 -23.78 0.67 33.28
N SER A 76 -24.46 0.95 32.17
CA SER A 76 -24.60 2.29 31.62
C SER A 76 -25.25 3.24 32.63
N ASN A 77 -26.30 2.79 33.33
CA ASN A 77 -26.96 3.57 34.37
C ASN A 77 -26.05 3.81 35.59
N GLN A 78 -25.25 2.82 35.99
CA GLN A 78 -24.24 2.97 37.06
C GLN A 78 -23.14 3.98 36.67
N LEU A 79 -22.75 4.02 35.40
CA LEU A 79 -21.71 4.93 34.88
C LEU A 79 -22.16 6.38 34.70
N LYS A 80 -23.47 6.67 34.65
CA LYS A 80 -24.01 8.04 34.50
C LYS A 80 -23.65 8.97 35.67
N GLY A 81 -23.32 8.42 36.84
CA GLY A 81 -22.93 9.19 38.05
C GLY A 81 -21.43 9.25 38.32
N THR A 82 -20.58 8.55 37.55
CA THR A 82 -19.16 8.38 37.89
C THR A 82 -18.32 9.48 37.22
N GLN A 83 -17.93 10.51 37.99
CA GLN A 83 -16.85 11.42 37.61
C GLN A 83 -15.52 10.82 38.06
N ILE A 84 -14.81 10.15 37.15
CA ILE A 84 -13.41 9.77 37.38
C ILE A 84 -12.55 10.63 36.46
N TYR A 85 -11.68 11.43 37.09
CA TYR A 85 -10.64 12.29 36.52
C TYR A 85 -11.06 13.71 36.12
N ARG A 86 -10.45 14.67 36.82
CA ARG A 86 -10.48 16.11 36.58
C ARG A 86 -9.05 16.52 36.17
N THR A 87 -8.75 16.55 34.87
CA THR A 87 -7.54 17.20 34.36
C THR A 87 -7.82 17.90 33.03
N GLY A 88 -7.99 19.22 33.11
CA GLY A 88 -7.74 20.22 32.06
C GLY A 88 -8.32 19.97 30.66
N SER A 89 -9.53 20.45 30.39
CA SER A 89 -10.11 20.48 29.05
C SER A 89 -9.40 21.44 28.07
N PRO A 90 -9.31 21.07 26.79
CA PRO A 90 -9.38 22.04 25.70
C PRO A 90 -10.72 22.00 24.95
N ARG A 91 -11.10 23.19 24.45
CA ARG A 91 -12.43 23.62 23.98
C ARG A 91 -13.01 22.86 22.77
N LYS A 92 -14.35 22.72 22.78
CA LYS A 92 -15.22 22.22 21.70
C LYS A 92 -15.25 23.14 20.48
N ARG A 93 -15.14 22.57 19.26
CA ARG A 93 -15.63 23.17 18.01
C ARG A 93 -17.00 22.60 17.65
N ARG A 94 -17.92 23.51 17.33
CA ARG A 94 -19.35 23.33 17.03
C ARG A 94 -19.51 22.63 15.66
N LYS A 95 -20.29 21.54 15.60
CA LYS A 95 -20.85 20.99 14.35
C LYS A 95 -22.17 21.70 14.03
N THR A 96 -22.35 22.13 12.79
CA THR A 96 -23.67 22.42 12.20
C THR A 96 -24.11 21.23 11.35
N ARG A 97 -25.38 20.87 11.53
CA ARG A 97 -26.11 19.75 10.95
C ARG A 97 -26.94 20.29 9.77
N GLY A 98 -27.08 19.52 8.71
CA GLY A 98 -27.96 19.82 7.57
C GLY A 98 -27.97 18.66 6.60
N ASP A 99 -28.96 17.77 6.78
CA ASP A 99 -29.24 16.62 5.94
C ASP A 99 -29.86 17.07 4.61
N GLU A 100 -29.33 16.60 3.47
CA GLU A 100 -30.02 16.60 2.18
C GLU A 100 -29.79 15.26 1.45
N PRO A 101 -30.80 14.73 0.72
CA PRO A 101 -30.75 13.41 0.11
C PRO A 101 -29.91 13.40 -1.18
N TYR A 102 -29.03 12.40 -1.26
CA TYR A 102 -28.03 12.21 -2.31
C TYR A 102 -28.68 11.93 -3.69
N LYS A 103 -28.78 12.96 -4.55
CA LYS A 103 -29.09 12.79 -5.98
C LYS A 103 -27.81 12.44 -6.75
N ARG A 104 -27.86 11.37 -7.56
CA ARG A 104 -26.74 10.90 -8.41
C ARG A 104 -26.12 12.06 -9.23
N PRO A 105 -24.79 12.25 -9.23
CA PRO A 105 -24.18 13.36 -9.95
C PRO A 105 -24.17 13.12 -11.46
N ARG A 106 -24.90 13.96 -12.19
CA ARG A 106 -24.64 14.26 -13.61
C ARG A 106 -23.17 14.68 -13.74
N LYS A 107 -22.45 14.19 -14.76
CA LYS A 107 -21.03 14.50 -15.09
C LYS A 107 -20.62 15.89 -14.57
N SER A 108 -19.94 15.90 -13.43
CA SER A 108 -19.94 17.05 -12.52
C SER A 108 -19.18 18.25 -13.08
N GLN A 109 -19.64 19.45 -12.72
CA GLN A 109 -18.89 20.70 -12.90
C GLN A 109 -17.43 20.58 -12.45
N ALA A 110 -17.12 19.70 -11.49
CA ALA A 110 -15.76 19.40 -11.05
C ALA A 110 -14.85 18.87 -12.17
N SER A 111 -15.35 18.08 -13.13
CA SER A 111 -14.53 17.63 -14.28
C SER A 111 -14.19 18.78 -15.23
N LYS A 112 -15.13 19.71 -15.44
CA LYS A 112 -14.90 20.93 -16.23
C LYS A 112 -13.97 21.91 -15.50
N GLN A 113 -14.13 22.04 -14.19
CA GLN A 113 -13.29 22.85 -13.32
C GLN A 113 -11.85 22.31 -13.27
N TYR A 114 -11.67 20.99 -13.16
CA TYR A 114 -10.35 20.35 -13.23
C TYR A 114 -9.66 20.57 -14.58
N LYS A 115 -10.39 20.45 -15.70
CA LYS A 115 -9.84 20.75 -17.04
C LYS A 115 -9.46 22.23 -17.19
N ARG A 116 -10.21 23.15 -16.57
CA ARG A 116 -9.89 24.59 -16.55
C ARG A 116 -8.65 24.86 -15.71
N MET A 117 -8.60 24.36 -14.47
CA MET A 117 -7.41 24.47 -13.61
C MET A 117 -6.18 23.91 -14.32
N ARG A 118 -6.22 22.72 -14.91
CA ARG A 118 -5.07 22.15 -15.64
C ARG A 118 -4.60 23.02 -16.81
N LYS A 119 -5.52 23.66 -17.54
CA LYS A 119 -5.16 24.60 -18.62
C LYS A 119 -4.53 25.87 -18.05
N GLU A 120 -5.06 26.36 -16.94
CA GLU A 120 -4.61 27.58 -16.26
C GLU A 120 -3.25 27.37 -15.58
N THR A 121 -3.02 26.23 -14.94
CA THR A 121 -1.71 25.81 -14.41
C THR A 121 -0.69 25.66 -15.52
N LYS A 122 -1.05 25.09 -16.68
CA LYS A 122 -0.15 25.05 -17.87
C LYS A 122 0.16 26.44 -18.40
N ARG A 123 -0.81 27.36 -18.36
CA ARG A 123 -0.63 28.75 -18.80
C ARG A 123 0.24 29.53 -17.81
N LEU A 124 0.00 29.38 -16.51
CA LEU A 124 0.82 29.95 -15.44
C LEU A 124 2.24 29.40 -15.49
N ALA A 125 2.40 28.09 -15.72
CA ALA A 125 3.70 27.45 -15.92
C ALA A 125 4.49 28.00 -17.11
N ALA A 126 3.78 28.35 -18.19
CA ALA A 126 4.38 28.99 -19.36
C ALA A 126 4.73 30.47 -19.11
N MET A 127 4.14 31.09 -18.07
CA MET A 127 4.37 32.49 -17.68
C MET A 127 5.37 32.63 -16.53
N THR A 128 5.56 31.60 -15.69
CA THR A 128 6.65 31.54 -14.71
C THR A 128 7.93 31.09 -15.40
N VAL A 129 8.79 32.05 -15.74
CA VAL A 129 10.19 31.77 -16.07
C VAL A 129 10.84 31.18 -14.81
N VAL A 130 10.87 29.86 -14.71
CA VAL A 130 11.65 29.19 -13.66
C VAL A 130 13.11 29.60 -13.89
N PRO A 131 13.75 30.34 -12.96
CA PRO A 131 15.12 30.76 -13.11
C PRO A 131 15.97 29.52 -13.38
N LYS A 132 16.75 29.57 -14.46
CA LYS A 132 17.68 28.48 -14.75
C LYS A 132 18.66 28.38 -13.59
N PRO A 133 18.85 27.19 -12.98
CA PRO A 133 19.76 27.03 -11.85
C PRO A 133 21.17 27.46 -12.22
N LEU A 134 21.88 28.02 -11.23
CA LEU A 134 23.26 28.46 -11.38
C LEU A 134 24.17 27.27 -11.76
N SER A 135 25.34 27.54 -12.35
CA SER A 135 26.24 26.47 -12.82
C SER A 135 26.71 25.53 -11.69
N SER A 136 26.95 26.08 -10.50
CA SER A 136 27.31 25.35 -9.28
C SER A 136 26.15 24.46 -8.78
N GLU A 137 24.93 24.99 -8.81
CA GLU A 137 23.70 24.27 -8.44
C GLU A 137 23.42 23.11 -9.38
N ARG A 138 23.62 23.28 -10.69
CA ARG A 138 23.51 22.19 -11.66
C ARG A 138 24.52 21.08 -11.43
N LYS A 139 25.77 21.41 -11.07
CA LYS A 139 26.81 20.41 -10.75
C LYS A 139 26.40 19.61 -9.51
N HIS A 140 25.87 20.29 -8.50
CA HIS A 140 25.35 19.66 -7.29
C HIS A 140 24.18 18.71 -7.56
N ILE A 141 23.15 19.16 -8.28
CA ILE A 141 21.99 18.33 -8.64
C ILE A 141 22.46 17.07 -9.39
N LYS A 142 23.35 17.23 -10.38
CA LYS A 142 23.92 16.10 -11.12
C LYS A 142 24.70 15.13 -10.22
N TYR A 143 25.38 15.62 -9.20
CA TYR A 143 26.11 14.76 -8.26
C TYR A 143 25.14 13.95 -7.40
N VAL A 144 24.13 14.60 -6.82
CA VAL A 144 23.12 13.93 -5.97
C VAL A 144 22.34 12.89 -6.77
N GLU A 145 21.91 13.21 -8.00
CA GLU A 145 21.24 12.24 -8.89
C GLU A 145 22.14 11.04 -9.22
N LYS A 146 23.44 11.27 -9.50
CA LYS A 146 24.39 10.17 -9.72
C LYS A 146 24.59 9.30 -8.48
N ALA A 147 24.61 9.91 -7.29
CA ALA A 147 24.71 9.18 -6.03
C ALA A 147 23.45 8.32 -5.81
N PHE A 148 22.27 8.89 -6.05
CA PHE A 148 21.01 8.15 -6.02
C PHE A 148 21.05 6.97 -6.99
N ASP A 149 21.33 7.22 -8.27
CA ASP A 149 21.27 6.20 -9.31
C ASP A 149 22.24 5.05 -9.02
N LYS A 150 23.47 5.37 -8.54
CA LYS A 150 24.45 4.37 -8.13
C LYS A 150 23.99 3.52 -6.95
N LEU A 151 23.40 4.13 -5.92
CA LEU A 151 22.87 3.40 -4.77
C LEU A 151 21.65 2.56 -5.16
N ALA A 152 20.77 3.09 -6.02
CA ALA A 152 19.61 2.38 -6.54
C ALA A 152 20.03 1.16 -7.37
N ASP A 153 21.05 1.29 -8.22
CA ASP A 153 21.64 0.18 -8.96
C ASP A 153 22.11 -0.95 -8.03
N MET A 154 22.90 -0.62 -7.01
CA MET A 154 23.40 -1.61 -6.05
C MET A 154 22.26 -2.27 -5.26
N TYR A 155 21.28 -1.47 -4.82
CA TYR A 155 20.09 -1.95 -4.11
C TYR A 155 19.27 -2.92 -4.97
N ASN A 156 18.95 -2.51 -6.20
CA ASN A 156 18.12 -3.26 -7.14
C ASN A 156 18.79 -4.56 -7.61
N ASN A 157 20.13 -4.59 -7.66
CA ASN A 157 20.94 -5.75 -8.03
C ASN A 157 21.31 -6.68 -6.85
N GLY A 158 20.81 -6.41 -5.63
CA GLY A 158 21.11 -7.23 -4.46
C GLY A 158 22.56 -7.11 -3.95
N GLN A 159 23.31 -6.10 -4.39
CA GLN A 159 24.72 -5.88 -4.03
C GLN A 159 24.85 -5.21 -2.66
N HIS A 160 24.31 -5.84 -1.61
CA HIS A 160 24.09 -5.23 -0.30
C HIS A 160 25.39 -4.78 0.40
N ILE A 161 26.48 -5.54 0.26
CA ILE A 161 27.78 -5.19 0.84
C ILE A 161 28.34 -3.93 0.17
N GLN A 162 28.32 -3.89 -1.17
CA GLN A 162 28.79 -2.74 -1.94
C GLN A 162 27.94 -1.50 -1.65
N PHE A 163 26.62 -1.68 -1.54
CA PHE A 163 25.68 -0.63 -1.15
C PHE A 163 26.06 -0.01 0.20
N ALA A 164 26.34 -0.84 1.22
CA ALA A 164 26.72 -0.36 2.55
C ALA A 164 28.05 0.42 2.52
N VAL A 165 29.07 -0.10 1.84
CA VAL A 165 30.37 0.57 1.68
C VAL A 165 30.22 1.91 0.96
N GLU A 166 29.42 1.96 -0.10
CA GLU A 166 29.18 3.19 -0.86
C GLU A 166 28.41 4.23 -0.04
N CYS A 167 27.44 3.82 0.78
CA CYS A 167 26.74 4.73 1.69
C CYS A 167 27.70 5.42 2.66
N GLU A 168 28.61 4.67 3.30
CA GLU A 168 29.58 5.23 4.23
C GLU A 168 30.60 6.13 3.54
N LYS A 169 31.03 5.75 2.33
CA LYS A 169 31.88 6.61 1.49
C LYS A 169 31.20 7.94 1.16
N LEU A 170 29.95 7.93 0.70
CA LEU A 170 29.21 9.14 0.36
C LEU A 170 28.98 10.04 1.59
N LYS A 171 28.74 9.45 2.76
CA LYS A 171 28.66 10.20 4.03
C LYS A 171 30.00 10.84 4.39
N ALA A 172 31.11 10.12 4.26
CA ALA A 172 32.45 10.66 4.57
C ALA A 172 32.84 11.79 3.60
N ASP A 173 32.65 11.57 2.30
CA ASP A 173 33.01 12.53 1.23
C ASP A 173 32.21 13.84 1.30
N ARG A 174 30.98 13.81 1.86
CA ARG A 174 30.01 14.92 1.85
C ARG A 174 29.19 15.01 3.15
N HIS A 175 29.86 14.93 4.30
CA HIS A 175 29.22 14.91 5.63
C HIS A 175 28.46 16.20 5.99
N ASP A 176 28.70 17.30 5.30
CA ASP A 176 28.06 18.60 5.48
C ASP A 176 26.89 18.84 4.50
N CYS A 177 26.72 17.97 3.51
CA CYS A 177 25.74 18.14 2.45
C CYS A 177 24.40 17.47 2.79
N ALA A 178 23.41 18.27 3.19
CA ALA A 178 22.07 17.77 3.55
C ALA A 178 21.40 16.95 2.42
N ASP A 179 21.55 17.34 1.15
CA ASP A 179 20.97 16.60 0.02
C ASP A 179 21.58 15.20 -0.14
N THR A 180 22.91 15.09 0.01
CA THR A 180 23.61 13.80 -0.07
C THR A 180 23.22 12.93 1.12
N LEU A 181 23.25 13.48 2.33
CA LEU A 181 22.86 12.74 3.53
C LEU A 181 21.41 12.27 3.47
N PHE A 182 20.50 13.11 2.98
CA PHE A 182 19.10 12.75 2.77
C PHE A 182 18.97 11.61 1.76
N THR A 183 19.68 11.70 0.63
CA THR A 183 19.67 10.67 -0.42
C THR A 183 20.17 9.32 0.12
N VAL A 184 21.27 9.33 0.86
CA VAL A 184 21.81 8.12 1.51
C VAL A 184 20.81 7.57 2.52
N ALA A 185 20.27 8.41 3.41
CA ALA A 185 19.29 7.99 4.42
C ALA A 185 18.02 7.42 3.77
N TYR A 186 17.50 8.06 2.72
CA TYR A 186 16.36 7.58 1.93
C TYR A 186 16.61 6.17 1.37
N MET A 187 17.76 5.95 0.73
CA MET A 187 18.09 4.63 0.19
C MET A 187 18.29 3.59 1.30
N GLN A 188 18.89 3.98 2.43
CA GLN A 188 19.03 3.10 3.59
C GLN A 188 17.67 2.74 4.22
N ILE A 189 16.67 3.63 4.20
CA ILE A 189 15.29 3.33 4.62
C ILE A 189 14.70 2.22 3.75
N LEU A 190 14.81 2.35 2.42
CA LEU A 190 14.31 1.32 1.49
C LEU A 190 14.98 -0.04 1.71
N PHE A 191 16.27 -0.03 2.05
CA PHE A 191 17.03 -1.22 2.41
C PHE A 191 16.60 -1.83 3.75
N ALA A 192 16.41 -1.01 4.79
CA ALA A 192 15.90 -1.47 6.08
C ALA A 192 14.50 -2.10 5.95
N GLN A 193 13.61 -1.46 5.18
CA GLN A 193 12.28 -2.00 4.87
C GLN A 193 12.33 -3.33 4.12
N GLN A 194 13.25 -3.48 3.17
CA GLN A 194 13.47 -4.74 2.45
C GLN A 194 13.89 -5.88 3.39
N LYS A 195 14.71 -5.58 4.39
CA LYS A 195 15.19 -6.54 5.39
C LYS A 195 14.28 -6.69 6.60
N LEU A 196 13.18 -5.92 6.66
CA LEU A 196 12.27 -5.84 7.81
C LEU A 196 12.98 -5.39 9.11
N ASP A 197 14.00 -4.54 8.97
CA ASP A 197 14.72 -3.93 10.11
C ASP A 197 14.00 -2.64 10.55
N CYS A 198 12.97 -2.82 11.39
CA CYS A 198 12.13 -1.73 11.89
C CYS A 198 12.93 -0.69 12.70
N THR A 199 13.97 -1.09 13.43
CA THR A 199 14.75 -0.21 14.30
C THR A 199 15.59 0.74 13.46
N SER A 200 16.34 0.21 12.48
CA SER A 200 17.11 1.04 11.55
C SER A 200 16.20 1.93 10.73
N GLU A 201 15.07 1.40 10.24
CA GLU A 201 14.08 2.18 9.50
C GLU A 201 13.60 3.39 10.31
N GLU A 202 13.24 3.21 11.57
CA GLU A 202 12.73 4.29 12.42
C GLU A 202 13.76 5.38 12.67
N ASN A 203 15.00 5.00 12.99
CA ASN A 203 16.10 5.93 13.19
C ASN A 203 16.41 6.74 11.90
N LEU A 204 16.43 6.07 10.74
CA LEU A 204 16.69 6.70 9.46
C LEU A 204 15.53 7.60 9.00
N LEU A 205 14.29 7.24 9.30
CA LEU A 205 13.13 8.11 9.08
C LEU A 205 13.20 9.38 9.93
N ALA A 206 13.58 9.27 11.20
CA ALA A 206 13.77 10.42 12.08
C ALA A 206 14.89 11.34 11.57
N LEU A 207 16.03 10.75 11.17
CA LEU A 207 17.14 11.48 10.55
C LEU A 207 16.68 12.20 9.27
N SER A 208 16.01 11.49 8.36
CA SER A 208 15.54 12.06 7.09
C SER A 208 14.59 13.23 7.31
N LYS A 209 13.64 13.14 8.26
CA LYS A 209 12.75 14.25 8.63
C LYS A 209 13.52 15.48 9.10
N SER A 210 14.62 15.30 9.84
CA SER A 210 15.48 16.41 10.29
C SER A 210 16.32 17.03 9.16
N LEU A 211 16.58 16.28 8.09
CA LEU A 211 17.35 16.70 6.92
C LEU A 211 16.50 17.40 5.87
N VAL A 212 15.24 16.98 5.66
CA VAL A 212 14.29 17.56 4.69
C VAL A 212 14.29 19.10 4.69
N PRO A 213 14.13 19.82 5.82
CA PRO A 213 14.10 21.29 5.79
C PRO A 213 15.44 21.93 5.42
N LYS A 214 16.54 21.15 5.37
CA LYS A 214 17.90 21.59 5.07
C LYS A 214 18.33 21.25 3.63
N THR A 215 17.53 20.47 2.89
CA THR A 215 17.83 20.17 1.48
C THR A 215 17.59 21.38 0.60
N LYS A 216 18.11 21.37 -0.63
CA LYS A 216 17.89 22.46 -1.59
C LYS A 216 16.46 22.51 -2.12
N ASP A 217 15.77 21.37 -2.10
CA ASP A 217 14.34 21.27 -2.41
C ASP A 217 13.61 20.49 -1.32
N PRO A 218 13.26 21.15 -0.20
CA PRO A 218 12.59 20.49 0.93
C PRO A 218 11.26 19.86 0.55
N MET A 219 10.53 20.46 -0.39
CA MET A 219 9.23 19.97 -0.82
C MET A 219 9.37 18.67 -1.63
N TYR A 220 10.34 18.61 -2.54
CA TYR A 220 10.65 17.38 -3.27
C TYR A 220 11.24 16.29 -2.37
N SER A 221 12.12 16.64 -1.43
CA SER A 221 12.63 15.69 -0.43
C SER A 221 11.53 15.15 0.48
N GLN A 222 10.59 16.00 0.92
CA GLN A 222 9.40 15.57 1.65
C GLN A 222 8.60 14.58 0.81
N LEU A 223 8.32 14.92 -0.46
CA LEU A 223 7.58 14.04 -1.37
C LEU A 223 8.22 12.66 -1.52
N LEU A 224 9.56 12.61 -1.69
CA LEU A 224 10.29 11.34 -1.74
C LEU A 224 10.12 10.54 -0.44
N LEU A 225 10.20 11.19 0.71
CA LEU A 225 10.09 10.56 2.03
C LEU A 225 8.69 9.97 2.31
N LEU A 226 7.64 10.51 1.67
CA LEU A 226 6.28 9.96 1.82
C LEU A 226 6.16 8.55 1.24
N SER A 227 6.94 8.19 0.21
CA SER A 227 6.92 6.84 -0.37
C SER A 227 7.27 5.73 0.64
N PRO A 228 8.45 5.73 1.30
CA PRO A 228 8.75 4.74 2.32
C PRO A 228 7.79 4.81 3.52
N LEU A 229 7.30 5.99 3.91
CA LEU A 229 6.29 6.10 4.97
C LEU A 229 4.99 5.36 4.62
N THR A 230 4.48 5.53 3.40
CA THR A 230 3.29 4.80 2.95
C THR A 230 3.54 3.30 2.89
N ARG A 231 4.73 2.85 2.43
CA ARG A 231 5.11 1.42 2.46
C ARG A 231 5.10 0.86 3.89
N ARG A 232 5.68 1.58 4.86
CA ARG A 232 5.64 1.20 6.29
C ARG A 232 4.20 0.97 6.75
N TYR A 233 3.30 1.90 6.45
CA TYR A 233 1.90 1.79 6.89
C TYR A 233 1.13 0.68 6.18
N ILE A 234 1.45 0.34 4.93
CA ILE A 234 0.91 -0.86 4.27
C ILE A 234 1.37 -2.12 5.00
N LEU A 235 2.67 -2.25 5.29
CA LEU A 235 3.22 -3.41 6.00
C LEU A 235 2.62 -3.59 7.40
N GLN A 236 2.40 -2.47 8.10
CA GLN A 236 1.75 -2.44 9.42
C GLN A 236 0.20 -2.56 9.35
N ARG A 237 -0.39 -2.68 8.17
CA ARG A 237 -1.86 -2.67 7.95
C ARG A 237 -2.58 -1.44 8.52
N ARG A 238 -1.90 -0.30 8.57
CA ARG A 238 -2.44 0.98 9.07
C ARG A 238 -2.99 1.82 7.92
N PHE A 239 -4.06 1.34 7.27
CA PHE A 239 -4.58 1.92 6.03
C PHE A 239 -5.08 3.38 6.16
N GLY A 240 -5.57 3.79 7.34
CA GLY A 240 -5.93 5.18 7.62
C GLY A 240 -4.72 6.11 7.51
N LYS A 241 -3.63 5.80 8.21
CA LYS A 241 -2.38 6.58 8.13
C LYS A 241 -1.74 6.54 6.76
N PHE A 242 -1.79 5.39 6.09
CA PHE A 242 -1.37 5.29 4.70
C PHE A 242 -2.10 6.33 3.84
N LYS A 243 -3.44 6.41 3.97
CA LYS A 243 -4.26 7.31 3.18
C LYS A 243 -3.91 8.76 3.46
N ASP A 244 -3.82 9.16 4.73
CA ASP A 244 -3.50 10.54 5.10
C ASP A 244 -2.16 11.01 4.49
N ILE A 245 -1.12 10.16 4.57
CA ILE A 245 0.22 10.45 4.03
C ILE A 245 0.24 10.43 2.50
N ASN A 246 -0.50 9.52 1.87
CA ASN A 246 -0.59 9.46 0.42
C ASN A 246 -1.35 10.67 -0.14
N ASP A 247 -2.45 11.08 0.52
CA ASP A 247 -3.23 12.27 0.17
C ASP A 247 -2.38 13.55 0.34
N GLU A 248 -1.53 13.64 1.37
CA GLU A 248 -0.51 14.69 1.51
C GLU A 248 0.43 14.72 0.30
N GLY A 249 0.94 13.56 -0.13
CA GLY A 249 1.81 13.45 -1.29
C GLY A 249 1.14 13.89 -2.59
N ILE A 250 -0.11 13.48 -2.81
CA ILE A 250 -0.90 13.90 -3.97
C ILE A 250 -1.10 15.42 -3.94
N MET A 251 -1.44 15.99 -2.78
CA MET A 251 -1.61 17.44 -2.61
C MET A 251 -0.32 18.20 -2.95
N ILE A 252 0.85 17.72 -2.51
CA ILE A 252 2.15 18.33 -2.86
C ILE A 252 2.35 18.32 -4.39
N VAL A 253 2.13 17.17 -5.04
CA VAL A 253 2.28 17.04 -6.50
C VAL A 253 1.31 17.94 -7.26
N GLU A 254 0.03 17.96 -6.86
CA GLU A 254 -1.01 18.71 -7.57
C GLU A 254 -0.92 20.22 -7.32
N SER A 255 -0.40 20.66 -6.16
CA SER A 255 -0.17 22.08 -5.86
C SER A 255 1.08 22.65 -6.55
N ASN A 256 2.09 21.81 -6.84
CA ASN A 256 3.30 22.23 -7.53
C ASN A 256 3.79 21.24 -8.62
N PRO A 257 3.03 21.10 -9.73
CA PRO A 257 3.30 20.06 -10.74
C PRO A 257 4.57 20.29 -11.57
N LEU A 258 5.19 21.47 -11.50
CA LEU A 258 6.45 21.76 -12.22
C LEU A 258 7.69 21.30 -11.47
N HIS A 259 7.64 21.38 -10.13
CA HIS A 259 8.75 21.04 -9.26
C HIS A 259 8.59 19.65 -8.64
N CYS A 260 7.35 19.18 -8.44
CA CYS A 260 7.03 17.87 -7.91
C CYS A 260 6.60 16.90 -9.03
N THR A 261 7.53 16.54 -9.92
CA THR A 261 7.34 15.50 -10.96
C THR A 261 8.43 14.42 -10.86
N GLY A 262 8.53 13.52 -11.84
CA GLY A 262 9.53 12.45 -11.86
C GLY A 262 9.28 11.37 -10.81
N ARG A 263 10.36 10.75 -10.33
CA ARG A 263 10.31 9.60 -9.41
C ARG A 263 9.48 9.84 -8.14
N GLY A 264 9.59 11.02 -7.50
CA GLY A 264 8.84 11.33 -6.28
C GLY A 264 7.33 11.26 -6.49
N ALA A 265 6.83 11.97 -7.50
CA ALA A 265 5.41 11.95 -7.86
C ALA A 265 4.95 10.57 -8.34
N ALA A 266 5.81 9.88 -9.11
CA ALA A 266 5.50 8.57 -9.64
C ALA A 266 5.25 7.54 -8.53
N TRP A 267 6.09 7.52 -7.49
CA TRP A 267 5.93 6.62 -6.36
C TRP A 267 4.68 6.91 -5.52
N VAL A 268 4.30 8.17 -5.34
CA VAL A 268 3.03 8.53 -4.66
C VAL A 268 1.82 7.95 -5.40
N TYR A 269 1.70 8.21 -6.71
CA TYR A 269 0.57 7.65 -7.47
C TYR A 269 0.63 6.12 -7.59
N TYR A 270 1.83 5.54 -7.59
CA TYR A 270 1.96 4.08 -7.51
C TYR A 270 1.39 3.55 -6.19
N ASN A 271 1.71 4.18 -5.06
CA ASN A 271 1.23 3.76 -3.74
C ASN A 271 -0.30 3.88 -3.63
N GLU A 272 -0.90 4.96 -4.17
CA GLU A 272 -2.35 5.07 -4.33
C GLU A 272 -2.94 3.88 -5.09
N GLY A 273 -2.33 3.53 -6.24
CA GLY A 273 -2.74 2.38 -7.05
C GLY A 273 -2.60 1.06 -6.29
N ARG A 274 -1.47 0.83 -5.61
CA ARG A 274 -1.23 -0.37 -4.78
C ARG A 274 -2.28 -0.53 -3.70
N SER A 275 -2.65 0.55 -3.00
CA SER A 275 -3.68 0.50 -1.97
C SER A 275 -5.07 0.20 -2.54
N ASN A 276 -5.43 0.82 -3.67
CA ASN A 276 -6.69 0.50 -4.35
C ASN A 276 -6.72 -0.95 -4.85
N ALA A 277 -5.58 -1.47 -5.33
CA ALA A 277 -5.47 -2.87 -5.74
C ALA A 277 -5.61 -3.85 -4.57
N LEU A 278 -5.04 -3.53 -3.40
CA LEU A 278 -5.25 -4.32 -2.18
C LEU A 278 -6.73 -4.30 -1.73
N GLN A 279 -7.45 -3.19 -1.91
CA GLN A 279 -8.89 -3.14 -1.64
C GLN A 279 -9.69 -4.06 -2.56
N LEU A 280 -9.30 -4.22 -3.83
CA LEU A 280 -9.94 -5.18 -4.74
C LEU A 280 -9.82 -6.62 -4.23
N ASP A 281 -8.67 -6.99 -3.66
CA ASP A 281 -8.47 -8.33 -3.08
C ASP A 281 -9.40 -8.60 -1.89
N LEU A 282 -9.76 -7.56 -1.13
CA LEU A 282 -10.65 -7.63 0.03
C LEU A 282 -12.14 -7.72 -0.34
N ILE A 283 -12.52 -7.38 -1.56
CA ILE A 283 -13.89 -7.59 -2.04
C ILE A 283 -14.09 -9.10 -2.18
N THR A 284 -14.82 -9.71 -1.25
CA THR A 284 -15.08 -11.16 -1.23
C THR A 284 -16.15 -11.58 -2.22
N ASP A 285 -16.11 -12.84 -2.66
CA ASP A 285 -17.09 -13.47 -3.57
C ASP A 285 -18.54 -13.46 -3.03
N LYS A 286 -18.78 -13.06 -1.78
CA LYS A 286 -20.14 -12.94 -1.20
C LYS A 286 -21.01 -11.88 -1.88
N ASN A 287 -20.45 -11.02 -2.73
CA ASN A 287 -21.16 -10.00 -3.51
C ASN A 287 -21.21 -10.34 -5.01
N GLU A 288 -21.44 -11.60 -5.37
CA GLU A 288 -21.57 -12.10 -6.76
C GLU A 288 -22.60 -11.36 -7.64
N GLY A 289 -23.34 -10.38 -7.11
CA GLY A 289 -24.26 -9.50 -7.86
C GLY A 289 -23.86 -8.01 -7.95
N GLU A 290 -22.89 -7.51 -7.20
CA GLU A 290 -22.52 -6.08 -7.19
C GLU A 290 -21.19 -5.83 -7.90
N SER A 291 -21.23 -5.78 -9.24
CA SER A 291 -20.05 -5.48 -10.08
C SER A 291 -19.59 -4.02 -10.03
N GLN A 292 -20.41 -3.10 -9.52
CA GLN A 292 -20.13 -1.66 -9.57
C GLN A 292 -18.98 -1.21 -8.64
N PRO A 293 -18.92 -1.62 -7.35
CA PRO A 293 -17.83 -1.21 -6.47
C PRO A 293 -16.45 -1.71 -6.95
N GLU A 294 -16.36 -2.95 -7.42
CA GLU A 294 -15.12 -3.52 -7.99
C GLU A 294 -14.65 -2.70 -9.19
N GLU A 295 -15.54 -2.42 -10.15
CA GLU A 295 -15.18 -1.68 -11.35
C GLU A 295 -14.77 -0.23 -11.04
N ILE A 296 -15.44 0.43 -10.08
CA ILE A 296 -15.06 1.78 -9.63
C ILE A 296 -13.66 1.79 -9.03
N ILE A 297 -13.32 0.80 -8.19
CA ILE A 297 -12.00 0.72 -7.57
C ILE A 297 -10.96 0.38 -8.64
N ARG A 298 -11.24 -0.56 -9.54
CA ARG A 298 -10.38 -0.89 -10.68
C ARG A 298 -10.08 0.32 -11.55
N GLU A 299 -11.07 1.13 -11.91
CA GLU A 299 -10.89 2.36 -12.67
C GLU A 299 -10.04 3.41 -11.92
N ARG A 300 -10.15 3.48 -10.59
CA ARG A 300 -9.27 4.33 -9.77
C ARG A 300 -7.84 3.80 -9.82
N THR A 301 -7.63 2.51 -9.59
CA THR A 301 -6.30 1.87 -9.67
C THR A 301 -5.64 2.11 -11.02
N LEU A 302 -6.37 1.90 -12.12
CA LEU A 302 -5.87 2.15 -13.48
C LEU A 302 -5.45 3.61 -13.67
N ARG A 303 -6.22 4.57 -13.18
CA ARG A 303 -5.86 5.99 -13.27
C ARG A 303 -4.60 6.30 -12.47
N SER A 304 -4.46 5.77 -11.26
CA SER A 304 -3.28 5.97 -10.42
C SER A 304 -2.02 5.39 -11.07
N TYR A 305 -2.07 4.14 -11.57
CA TYR A 305 -0.94 3.56 -12.30
C TYR A 305 -0.59 4.32 -13.58
N ASN A 306 -1.58 4.80 -14.34
CA ASN A 306 -1.29 5.61 -15.52
C ASN A 306 -0.66 6.97 -15.17
N ARG A 307 -1.08 7.62 -14.08
CA ARG A 307 -0.42 8.84 -13.57
C ARG A 307 1.01 8.54 -13.14
N SER A 308 1.23 7.46 -12.42
CA SER A 308 2.57 7.00 -12.02
C SER A 308 3.48 6.79 -13.24
N LEU A 309 3.01 6.09 -14.26
CA LEU A 309 3.73 5.90 -15.53
C LEU A 309 4.03 7.22 -16.23
N GLN A 310 3.11 8.17 -16.22
CA GLN A 310 3.34 9.50 -16.80
C GLN A 310 4.53 10.19 -16.10
N HIS A 311 4.56 10.19 -14.77
CA HIS A 311 5.64 10.80 -14.00
C HIS A 311 6.98 10.07 -14.15
N PHE A 312 6.99 8.73 -14.19
CA PHE A 312 8.23 8.00 -14.52
C PHE A 312 8.74 8.33 -15.92
N ASN A 313 7.87 8.50 -16.91
CA ASN A 313 8.29 8.87 -18.27
C ASN A 313 8.85 10.30 -18.35
N GLU A 314 8.48 11.18 -17.42
CA GLU A 314 9.02 12.54 -17.26
C GLU A 314 10.32 12.56 -16.44
N ASP A 315 10.62 11.49 -15.70
CA ASP A 315 11.85 11.33 -14.93
C ASP A 315 13.08 11.21 -15.85
N LYS A 316 14.23 11.69 -15.38
CA LYS A 316 15.49 11.70 -16.16
C LYS A 316 16.56 10.78 -15.58
N GLY A 317 16.33 10.19 -14.42
CA GLY A 317 17.27 9.32 -13.74
C GLY A 317 17.00 7.84 -13.99
N HIS A 318 17.63 7.00 -13.18
CA HIS A 318 17.56 5.55 -13.30
C HIS A 318 16.13 4.99 -13.13
N ASP A 319 15.32 5.61 -12.25
CA ASP A 319 13.96 5.16 -11.96
C ASP A 319 13.01 5.31 -13.15
N ARG A 320 13.34 6.11 -14.16
CA ARG A 320 12.53 6.21 -15.39
C ARG A 320 12.21 4.83 -15.96
N THR A 321 13.24 4.01 -16.19
CA THR A 321 13.07 2.70 -16.82
C THR A 321 12.62 1.67 -15.79
N TYR A 322 13.31 1.63 -14.64
CA TYR A 322 13.05 0.67 -13.59
C TYR A 322 11.64 0.83 -13.00
N GLY A 323 11.30 2.02 -12.53
CA GLY A 323 9.99 2.32 -11.94
C GLY A 323 8.85 2.16 -12.95
N ALA A 324 9.03 2.57 -14.21
CA ALA A 324 8.01 2.34 -15.23
C ALA A 324 7.79 0.84 -15.53
N ALA A 325 8.84 0.04 -15.57
CA ALA A 325 8.72 -1.41 -15.76
C ALA A 325 8.01 -2.06 -14.57
N TYR A 326 8.41 -1.68 -13.35
CA TYR A 326 7.76 -2.10 -12.12
C TYR A 326 6.24 -1.85 -12.16
N VAL A 327 5.83 -0.62 -12.48
CA VAL A 327 4.40 -0.25 -12.52
C VAL A 327 3.66 -1.00 -13.63
N LYS A 328 4.29 -1.23 -14.78
CA LYS A 328 3.68 -2.01 -15.88
C LYS A 328 3.44 -3.47 -15.48
N PHE A 329 4.34 -4.09 -14.72
CA PHE A 329 4.12 -5.47 -14.25
C PHE A 329 2.97 -5.54 -13.24
N GLN A 330 2.84 -4.55 -12.35
CA GLN A 330 1.67 -4.45 -11.46
C GLN A 330 0.37 -4.17 -12.23
N LEU A 331 0.45 -3.36 -13.28
CA LEU A 331 -0.68 -3.13 -14.19
C LEU A 331 -1.11 -4.42 -14.89
N VAL A 332 -0.18 -5.29 -15.31
CA VAL A 332 -0.49 -6.61 -15.87
C VAL A 332 -1.26 -7.47 -14.87
N VAL A 333 -0.80 -7.56 -13.62
CA VAL A 333 -1.50 -8.30 -12.53
C VAL A 333 -2.92 -7.80 -12.33
N LEU A 334 -3.11 -6.46 -12.33
CA LEU A 334 -4.43 -5.83 -12.21
C LEU A 334 -5.33 -6.14 -13.41
N LEU A 335 -4.80 -6.00 -14.64
CA LEU A 335 -5.57 -6.22 -15.87
C LEU A 335 -6.04 -7.67 -15.99
N LEU A 336 -5.19 -8.62 -15.58
CA LEU A 336 -5.50 -10.05 -15.60
C LEU A 336 -6.37 -10.50 -14.41
N ARG A 337 -6.69 -9.60 -13.48
CA ARG A 337 -7.54 -9.83 -12.30
C ARG A 337 -7.09 -11.04 -11.47
N CYS A 338 -5.78 -11.18 -11.24
CA CYS A 338 -5.19 -12.25 -10.43
C CYS A 338 -4.89 -11.83 -8.98
N GLY A 339 -5.05 -10.53 -8.69
CA GLY A 339 -4.92 -9.94 -7.35
C GLY A 339 -3.49 -9.75 -6.88
N CYS A 340 -3.29 -8.80 -5.98
CA CYS A 340 -1.97 -8.52 -5.41
C CYS A 340 -1.50 -9.67 -4.51
N ASN A 341 -2.41 -10.39 -3.85
CA ASN A 341 -2.10 -11.47 -2.92
C ASN A 341 -2.17 -12.89 -3.52
N GLY A 342 -2.47 -13.01 -4.82
CA GLY A 342 -2.63 -14.30 -5.52
C GLY A 342 -3.92 -15.07 -5.18
N LEU A 343 -4.71 -14.56 -4.24
CA LEU A 343 -5.93 -15.21 -3.75
C LEU A 343 -7.09 -15.14 -4.75
N SER A 344 -7.05 -14.22 -5.72
CA SER A 344 -8.13 -14.05 -6.71
C SER A 344 -7.86 -14.74 -8.05
N MET A 345 -6.75 -15.49 -8.19
CA MET A 345 -6.49 -16.31 -9.39
C MET A 345 -7.65 -17.29 -9.66
N GLY A 346 -8.20 -17.91 -8.62
CA GLY A 346 -9.30 -18.87 -8.74
C GLY A 346 -10.70 -18.27 -8.95
N ARG A 347 -10.85 -16.94 -8.85
CA ARG A 347 -12.16 -16.32 -9.02
C ARG A 347 -12.58 -16.41 -10.49
N LYS A 348 -13.83 -16.82 -10.73
CA LYS A 348 -14.47 -16.82 -12.05
C LYS A 348 -14.83 -15.39 -12.45
N ILE A 349 -13.82 -14.59 -12.78
CA ILE A 349 -14.02 -13.20 -13.21
C ILE A 349 -13.98 -13.13 -14.74
N SER A 350 -14.96 -12.45 -15.33
CA SER A 350 -14.97 -12.18 -16.77
C SER A 350 -13.84 -11.21 -17.13
N LEU A 351 -12.79 -11.72 -17.77
CA LEU A 351 -11.68 -10.91 -18.25
C LEU A 351 -12.09 -10.19 -19.55
N GLN A 352 -12.00 -8.86 -19.56
CA GLN A 352 -12.25 -8.11 -20.78
C GLN A 352 -11.17 -8.42 -21.82
N LYS A 353 -11.56 -8.77 -23.06
CA LYS A 353 -10.60 -9.08 -24.14
C LYS A 353 -9.57 -7.97 -24.36
N LYS A 354 -9.98 -6.71 -24.17
CA LYS A 354 -9.10 -5.54 -24.27
C LYS A 354 -7.99 -5.57 -23.21
N ASP A 355 -8.32 -5.92 -21.97
CA ASP A 355 -7.36 -5.97 -20.87
C ASP A 355 -6.34 -7.08 -21.09
N ALA A 356 -6.81 -8.27 -21.46
CA ALA A 356 -5.96 -9.41 -21.79
C ALA A 356 -4.95 -9.04 -22.88
N LYS A 357 -5.42 -8.37 -23.95
CA LYS A 357 -4.56 -7.90 -25.03
C LYS A 357 -3.52 -6.88 -24.55
N VAL A 358 -3.93 -5.88 -23.77
CA VAL A 358 -2.99 -4.86 -23.24
C VAL A 358 -1.94 -5.50 -22.34
N ALA A 359 -2.33 -6.45 -21.48
CA ALA A 359 -1.40 -7.18 -20.63
C ALA A 359 -0.39 -7.99 -21.47
N ASP A 360 -0.88 -8.71 -22.49
CA ASP A 360 -0.03 -9.46 -23.42
C ASP A 360 0.96 -8.55 -24.18
N ASP A 361 0.49 -7.42 -24.70
CA ASP A 361 1.30 -6.45 -25.44
C ASP A 361 2.40 -5.84 -24.55
N ILE A 362 2.10 -5.58 -23.27
CA ILE A 362 3.12 -5.13 -22.30
C ILE A 362 4.19 -6.20 -22.15
N MET A 363 3.80 -7.44 -21.86
CA MET A 363 4.75 -8.52 -21.56
C MET A 363 5.61 -8.89 -22.77
N LYS A 364 5.04 -8.97 -23.98
CA LYS A 364 5.78 -9.26 -25.22
C LYS A 364 6.91 -8.26 -25.48
N ARG A 365 6.66 -6.96 -25.28
CA ARG A 365 7.70 -5.93 -25.46
C ARG A 365 8.91 -6.15 -24.55
N TYR A 366 8.67 -6.63 -23.32
CA TYR A 366 9.75 -6.91 -22.39
C TYR A 366 10.50 -8.20 -22.76
N GLU A 367 9.80 -9.23 -23.22
CA GLU A 367 10.40 -10.47 -23.75
C GLU A 367 11.26 -10.22 -25.00
N GLU A 368 10.79 -9.37 -25.91
CA GLU A 368 11.50 -9.00 -27.14
C GLU A 368 12.68 -8.05 -26.90
N SER A 369 12.69 -7.34 -25.76
CA SER A 369 13.69 -6.30 -25.49
C SER A 369 15.09 -6.83 -25.16
N ASN A 370 15.29 -8.15 -25.00
CA ASN A 370 16.52 -8.79 -24.50
C ASN A 370 17.12 -8.10 -23.26
N SER A 371 16.29 -7.38 -22.48
CA SER A 371 16.75 -6.61 -21.34
C SER A 371 17.01 -7.54 -20.17
N ILE A 372 18.21 -7.46 -19.61
CA ILE A 372 18.54 -8.16 -18.36
C ILE A 372 17.88 -7.37 -17.22
N PHE A 373 16.94 -8.00 -16.52
CA PHE A 373 16.34 -7.42 -15.34
C PHE A 373 17.24 -7.61 -14.12
N CYS A 374 17.30 -6.61 -13.25
CA CYS A 374 17.85 -6.83 -11.91
C CYS A 374 16.92 -7.78 -11.13
N PRO A 375 17.39 -8.49 -10.09
CA PRO A 375 16.63 -9.50 -9.36
C PRO A 375 15.26 -9.04 -8.86
N ILE A 376 15.16 -7.80 -8.35
CA ILE A 376 13.88 -7.26 -7.89
C ILE A 376 12.89 -7.11 -9.05
N LEU A 377 13.32 -6.58 -10.19
CA LEU A 377 12.44 -6.39 -11.34
C LEU A 377 12.10 -7.72 -12.02
N GLU A 378 13.05 -8.65 -12.06
CA GLU A 378 12.83 -10.02 -12.54
C GLU A 378 11.75 -10.73 -11.71
N MET A 379 11.73 -10.57 -10.39
CA MET A 379 10.67 -11.11 -9.53
C MET A 379 9.28 -10.63 -9.97
N TYR A 380 9.10 -9.31 -10.21
CA TYR A 380 7.82 -8.77 -10.66
C TYR A 380 7.45 -9.22 -12.07
N PHE A 381 8.43 -9.31 -12.97
CA PHE A 381 8.24 -9.85 -14.31
C PHE A 381 7.75 -11.31 -14.24
N SER A 382 8.37 -12.13 -13.38
CA SER A 382 7.96 -13.51 -13.12
C SER A 382 6.55 -13.60 -12.54
N ILE A 383 6.17 -12.74 -11.59
CA ILE A 383 4.78 -12.69 -11.08
C ILE A 383 3.78 -12.36 -12.19
N ALA A 384 4.07 -11.33 -13.00
CA ALA A 384 3.21 -10.94 -14.11
C ALA A 384 3.09 -12.05 -15.18
N ASN A 385 4.17 -12.78 -15.44
CA ASN A 385 4.17 -13.92 -16.35
C ASN A 385 3.42 -15.13 -15.80
N CYS A 386 3.54 -15.41 -14.50
CA CYS A 386 2.72 -16.41 -13.82
C CYS A 386 1.23 -16.14 -14.08
N ASP A 387 0.79 -14.92 -13.81
CA ASP A 387 -0.61 -14.53 -13.97
C ASP A 387 -1.05 -14.56 -15.44
N ARG A 388 -0.16 -14.16 -16.38
CA ARG A 388 -0.41 -14.24 -17.84
C ARG A 388 -0.56 -15.68 -18.33
N MET A 389 0.36 -16.57 -17.96
CA MET A 389 0.32 -17.98 -18.38
C MET A 389 -0.89 -18.70 -17.79
N PHE A 390 -1.24 -18.39 -16.54
CA PHE A 390 -2.46 -18.90 -15.93
C PHE A 390 -3.70 -18.52 -16.75
N ARG A 391 -3.84 -17.24 -17.15
CA ARG A 391 -4.98 -16.80 -17.99
C ARG A 391 -4.95 -17.35 -19.42
N LYS A 392 -3.80 -17.85 -19.89
CA LYS A 392 -3.66 -18.59 -21.15
C LYS A 392 -3.96 -20.09 -21.02
N SER A 393 -4.40 -20.56 -19.85
CA SER A 393 -4.60 -21.98 -19.56
C SER A 393 -3.31 -22.81 -19.70
N LEU A 394 -2.17 -22.21 -19.35
CA LEU A 394 -0.86 -22.86 -19.30
C LEU A 394 -0.37 -22.94 -17.84
N PRO A 395 -1.00 -23.76 -16.98
CA PRO A 395 -0.76 -23.75 -15.53
C PRO A 395 0.65 -24.24 -15.14
N GLN A 396 1.27 -25.11 -15.95
CA GLN A 396 2.64 -25.58 -15.72
C GLN A 396 3.66 -24.44 -15.90
N ASP A 397 3.54 -23.67 -16.99
CA ASP A 397 4.39 -22.51 -17.22
C ASP A 397 4.13 -21.44 -16.16
N ALA A 398 2.87 -21.21 -15.77
CA ALA A 398 2.53 -20.31 -14.68
C ALA A 398 3.23 -20.69 -13.37
N LEU A 399 3.24 -22.00 -13.04
CA LEU A 399 3.90 -22.52 -11.84
C LEU A 399 5.41 -22.29 -11.88
N ARG A 400 6.07 -22.56 -13.02
CA ARG A 400 7.50 -22.29 -13.19
C ARG A 400 7.86 -20.82 -12.94
N TYR A 401 7.04 -19.90 -13.45
CA TYR A 401 7.24 -18.47 -13.20
C TYR A 401 7.01 -18.10 -11.73
N ALA A 402 6.00 -18.69 -11.06
CA ALA A 402 5.74 -18.45 -9.65
C ALA A 402 6.90 -18.96 -8.77
N GLU A 403 7.45 -20.13 -9.07
CA GLU A 403 8.61 -20.70 -8.36
C GLU A 403 9.87 -19.86 -8.55
N ARG A 404 10.13 -19.36 -9.78
CA ARG A 404 11.21 -18.41 -10.03
C ARG A 404 11.04 -17.11 -9.24
N ALA A 405 9.81 -16.57 -9.19
CA ALA A 405 9.53 -15.39 -8.39
C ALA A 405 9.81 -15.64 -6.90
N LEU A 406 9.47 -16.83 -6.38
CA LEU A 406 9.68 -17.18 -4.98
C LEU A 406 11.17 -17.26 -4.64
N GLU A 407 11.98 -17.87 -5.51
CA GLU A 407 13.44 -17.92 -5.38
C GLU A 407 14.01 -16.51 -5.23
N LEU A 408 13.67 -15.61 -6.16
CA LEU A 408 14.12 -14.22 -6.15
C LEU A 408 13.63 -13.45 -4.90
N ALA A 409 12.39 -13.69 -4.45
CA ALA A 409 11.78 -12.98 -3.34
C ALA A 409 12.42 -13.30 -1.97
N LYS A 410 12.90 -14.53 -1.76
CA LYS A 410 13.48 -14.94 -0.46
C LYS A 410 14.70 -14.10 -0.09
N ASP A 411 15.54 -13.80 -1.07
CA ASP A 411 16.78 -13.07 -0.86
C ASP A 411 16.60 -11.55 -1.01
N ASN A 412 15.65 -11.14 -1.85
CA ASN A 412 15.52 -9.75 -2.26
C ASN A 412 14.26 -9.05 -1.75
N MET A 413 13.12 -9.70 -1.53
CA MET A 413 11.84 -9.01 -1.27
C MET A 413 10.89 -9.84 -0.39
N ARG A 414 11.25 -10.01 0.89
CA ARG A 414 10.53 -10.87 1.84
C ARG A 414 9.03 -10.56 1.96
N GLU A 415 8.63 -9.30 1.80
CA GLU A 415 7.23 -8.89 1.89
C GLU A 415 6.32 -9.55 0.83
N TYR A 416 6.87 -10.06 -0.28
CA TYR A 416 6.10 -10.72 -1.35
C TYR A 416 6.05 -12.24 -1.25
N VAL A 417 6.86 -12.85 -0.38
CA VAL A 417 6.98 -14.32 -0.27
C VAL A 417 5.61 -14.98 -0.08
N GLN A 418 4.77 -14.48 0.82
CA GLN A 418 3.45 -15.05 1.06
C GLN A 418 2.53 -14.94 -0.17
N SER A 419 2.51 -13.80 -0.84
CA SER A 419 1.68 -13.59 -2.04
C SER A 419 2.08 -14.53 -3.18
N ILE A 420 3.38 -14.79 -3.34
CA ILE A 420 3.88 -15.72 -4.35
C ILE A 420 3.58 -17.17 -3.94
N GLN A 421 3.75 -17.51 -2.65
CA GLN A 421 3.41 -18.84 -2.14
C GLN A 421 1.93 -19.17 -2.35
N ASN A 422 1.03 -18.21 -2.13
CA ASN A 422 -0.39 -18.38 -2.40
C ASN A 422 -0.66 -18.77 -3.87
N ARG A 423 0.07 -18.17 -4.82
CA ARG A 423 -0.03 -18.54 -6.25
C ARG A 423 0.46 -19.96 -6.51
N ILE A 424 1.61 -20.33 -5.94
CA ILE A 424 2.18 -21.68 -6.06
C ILE A 424 1.21 -22.72 -5.51
N ASP A 425 0.68 -22.50 -4.32
CA ASP A 425 -0.25 -23.42 -3.67
C ASP A 425 -1.53 -23.58 -4.48
N PHE A 426 -2.06 -22.47 -5.01
CA PHE A 426 -3.21 -22.48 -5.89
C PHE A 426 -2.93 -23.26 -7.19
N LEU A 427 -1.82 -22.93 -7.88
CA LEU A 427 -1.45 -23.56 -9.14
C LEU A 427 -1.23 -25.06 -8.94
N ARG A 428 -0.46 -25.49 -7.93
CA ARG A 428 -0.23 -26.92 -7.65
C ARG A 428 -1.54 -27.68 -7.47
N ARG A 429 -2.50 -27.16 -6.70
CA ARG A 429 -3.82 -27.81 -6.52
C ARG A 429 -4.61 -27.95 -7.83
N ASN A 430 -4.52 -26.97 -8.71
CA ASN A 430 -5.28 -26.96 -9.97
C ASN A 430 -4.57 -27.69 -11.11
N THR A 431 -3.24 -27.70 -11.14
CA THR A 431 -2.44 -28.40 -12.15
C THR A 431 -2.71 -29.91 -12.16
N PHE A 432 -2.93 -30.52 -10.99
CA PHE A 432 -3.31 -31.94 -10.88
C PHE A 432 -4.70 -32.25 -11.49
N GLN A 433 -5.59 -31.26 -11.63
CA GLN A 433 -6.91 -31.45 -12.24
C GLN A 433 -6.85 -31.45 -13.77
N PHE A 434 -5.89 -30.73 -14.37
CA PHE A 434 -5.70 -30.67 -15.83
C PHE A 434 -4.89 -31.85 -16.39
N THR A 435 -4.15 -32.57 -15.55
CA THR A 435 -3.40 -33.78 -15.92
C THR A 435 -4.14 -35.09 -15.65
N LYS A 436 -5.37 -35.05 -15.10
CA LYS A 436 -6.22 -36.23 -15.20
C LYS A 436 -6.49 -36.43 -16.69
N PRO A 437 -6.08 -37.55 -17.31
CA PRO A 437 -6.59 -37.86 -18.64
C PRO A 437 -8.11 -37.81 -18.51
N MET A 438 -8.76 -37.04 -19.39
CA MET A 438 -10.14 -37.36 -19.71
C MET A 438 -10.06 -38.80 -20.17
N LEU A 439 -10.42 -39.74 -19.29
CA LEU A 439 -10.88 -41.03 -19.72
C LEU A 439 -12.02 -40.67 -20.67
N THR A 440 -11.71 -40.78 -21.96
CA THR A 440 -12.70 -40.77 -23.02
C THR A 440 -13.78 -41.72 -22.53
N GLU A 441 -14.96 -41.19 -22.25
CA GLU A 441 -16.14 -42.02 -22.06
C GLU A 441 -16.18 -42.94 -23.28
N GLU A 442 -15.95 -44.22 -23.01
CA GLU A 442 -16.12 -45.26 -24.01
C GLU A 442 -17.51 -45.07 -24.59
N ASP A 443 -17.54 -44.88 -25.91
CA ASP A 443 -18.68 -45.16 -26.76
C ASP A 443 -19.16 -46.58 -26.45
N THR A 444 -20.01 -46.70 -25.45
CA THR A 444 -20.92 -47.83 -25.26
C THR A 444 -22.21 -47.50 -25.99
N SER A 445 -22.09 -47.22 -27.28
CA SER A 445 -23.21 -47.36 -28.21
C SER A 445 -23.34 -48.85 -28.52
N THR A 446 -24.18 -49.50 -27.72
CA THR A 446 -24.82 -50.77 -28.04
C THR A 446 -25.63 -50.60 -29.33
N GLU A 447 -25.02 -50.89 -30.48
CA GLU A 447 -25.77 -51.26 -31.68
C GLU A 447 -26.21 -52.72 -31.55
N LEU A 448 -27.48 -52.92 -31.17
CA LEU A 448 -28.33 -53.95 -31.80
C LEU A 448 -28.73 -53.38 -33.18
N PRO A 449 -28.79 -54.16 -34.27
CA PRO A 449 -29.90 -55.10 -34.42
C PRO A 449 -29.64 -56.35 -35.31
N TYR A 450 -30.65 -57.22 -35.32
CA TYR A 450 -31.11 -58.13 -36.39
C TYR A 450 -30.30 -58.23 -37.68
#